data_AF-A0A3D8PW88-F1
#
_entry.id   AF-A0A3D8PW88-F1
#
_cell.length_a   1.000
_cell.length_b   1.000
_cell.length_c   1.000
_cell.angle_alpha   90.00
_cell.angle_beta   90.00
_cell.angle_gamma   90.00
#
_symmetry.space_group_name_H-M   'P 1'
#
loop_
_entity.id
_entity.type
_entity.pdbx_description
1 polymer ?
#
loop_
_entity_poly.entity_id
_entity_poly.type
_entity_poly.pdbx_seq_one_letter_code
_entity_poly.pdbx_strand_id
1 'polypeptide(L)'
;MYELVQTAKQQRQFTATWEYFCDEFGWVNDPYSEDGFRYNLLLDTKGFLKRKKVIGTIELIPYNPTNPNSTVEGRFAFSNFPEIDRYQDRTWEIDKLCIHQDYQRQGYFSTFSHILYEHAMNHHPKYYLALVEKKFYRMLRFTFGSCFEQKGDALIGPGTSLVPTCADVESLIKFYNTKMQIS
;
A
#
# COMPACT_ATOMS: atom_id res chain seq x y z
N MET A 1 0.16 8.69 13.30
CA MET A 1 1.60 8.42 13.57
C MET A 1 1.91 7.05 12.98
N TYR A 2 3.15 6.79 12.59
CA TYR A 2 3.58 5.47 12.12
C TYR A 2 4.99 5.17 12.60
N GLU A 3 5.40 3.91 12.45
CA GLU A 3 6.77 3.45 12.69
C GLU A 3 7.17 2.41 11.65
N LEU A 4 8.45 2.39 11.29
CA LEU A 4 9.04 1.29 10.53
C LEU A 4 9.14 0.06 11.43
N VAL A 5 8.82 -1.10 10.89
CA VAL A 5 8.94 -2.40 11.58
C VAL A 5 10.40 -2.83 11.56
N GLN A 6 11.04 -2.81 12.72
CA GLN A 6 12.46 -3.14 12.89
C GLN A 6 12.69 -4.27 13.90
N THR A 7 11.67 -4.64 14.68
CA THR A 7 11.77 -5.64 15.75
C THR A 7 10.76 -6.77 15.56
N ALA A 8 11.08 -7.95 16.08
CA ALA A 8 10.17 -9.09 16.07
C ALA A 8 8.82 -8.78 16.77
N LYS A 9 8.82 -7.89 17.77
CA LYS A 9 7.58 -7.43 18.41
C LYS A 9 6.71 -6.64 17.44
N GLN A 10 7.29 -5.68 16.71
CA GLN A 10 6.56 -4.88 15.73
C GLN A 10 6.07 -5.73 14.56
N GLN A 11 6.88 -6.71 14.12
CA GLN A 11 6.48 -7.66 13.09
C GLN A 11 5.27 -8.50 13.53
N ARG A 12 5.25 -9.00 14.77
CA ARG A 12 4.07 -9.69 15.31
C ARG A 12 2.81 -8.81 15.31
N GLN A 13 2.95 -7.51 15.59
CA GLN A 13 1.81 -6.59 15.56
C GLN A 13 1.35 -6.29 14.13
N PHE A 14 2.28 -6.14 13.19
CA PHE A 14 2.00 -6.02 11.77
C PHE A 14 1.24 -7.24 11.27
N THR A 15 1.80 -8.43 11.50
CA THR A 15 1.24 -9.72 11.11
C THR A 15 -0.16 -9.92 11.69
N ALA A 16 -0.36 -9.72 13.00
CA ALA A 16 -1.67 -9.88 13.61
C ALA A 16 -2.72 -8.90 13.04
N THR A 17 -2.32 -7.68 12.65
CA THR A 17 -3.23 -6.70 12.06
C THR A 17 -3.62 -7.09 10.61
N TRP A 18 -2.66 -7.61 9.86
CA TRP A 18 -2.89 -8.06 8.48
C TRP A 18 -3.65 -9.38 8.41
N GLU A 19 -3.30 -10.37 9.23
CA GLU A 19 -3.99 -11.67 9.31
C GLU A 19 -5.47 -11.50 9.67
N TYR A 20 -5.77 -10.61 10.61
CA TYR A 20 -7.15 -10.25 10.92
C TYR A 20 -7.93 -9.77 9.69
N PHE A 21 -7.30 -8.97 8.82
CA PHE A 21 -7.91 -8.53 7.58
C PHE A 21 -8.08 -9.69 6.59
N CYS A 22 -7.07 -10.57 6.47
CA CYS A 22 -7.18 -11.76 5.64
C CYS A 22 -8.34 -12.66 6.07
N ASP A 23 -8.46 -12.94 7.37
CA ASP A 23 -9.51 -13.79 7.93
C ASP A 23 -10.91 -13.19 7.70
N GLU A 24 -11.09 -11.90 7.94
CA GLU A 24 -12.37 -11.20 7.79
C GLU A 24 -12.87 -11.21 6.33
N PHE A 25 -11.96 -11.09 5.37
CA PHE A 25 -12.29 -10.99 3.94
C PHE A 25 -12.04 -12.28 3.14
N GLY A 26 -11.67 -13.38 3.81
CA GLY A 26 -11.45 -14.69 3.19
C GLY A 26 -10.24 -14.74 2.24
N TRP A 27 -9.21 -13.93 2.50
CA TRP A 27 -7.99 -13.91 1.71
C TRP A 27 -6.94 -14.84 2.28
N VAL A 28 -6.12 -15.44 1.40
CA VAL A 28 -4.93 -16.17 1.81
C VAL A 28 -3.83 -15.15 2.15
N ASN A 29 -3.23 -15.29 3.32
CA ASN A 29 -2.09 -14.48 3.71
C ASN A 29 -0.84 -14.96 2.96
N ASP A 30 -0.38 -14.16 2.00
CA ASP A 30 0.86 -14.43 1.28
C ASP A 30 2.09 -14.26 2.20
N PRO A 31 3.22 -14.91 1.87
CA PRO A 31 4.48 -14.66 2.55
C PRO A 31 4.87 -13.17 2.57
N TYR A 32 5.63 -12.79 3.60
CA TYR A 32 6.21 -11.46 3.73
C TYR A 32 7.54 -11.40 2.96
N SER A 33 7.79 -10.34 2.19
CA SER A 33 9.02 -10.25 1.37
C SER A 33 10.26 -9.98 2.24
N GLU A 34 11.41 -10.57 1.93
CA GLU A 34 12.60 -10.36 2.78
C GLU A 34 13.17 -8.93 2.69
N ASP A 35 12.93 -8.26 1.57
CA ASP A 35 13.43 -6.93 1.20
C ASP A 35 12.39 -5.80 1.32
N GLY A 36 11.20 -6.11 1.86
CA GLY A 36 10.10 -5.16 2.01
C GLY A 36 10.24 -4.23 3.21
N PHE A 37 9.92 -2.94 3.01
CA PHE A 37 9.77 -1.96 4.08
C PHE A 37 8.35 -2.02 4.63
N ARG A 38 8.22 -2.45 5.89
CA ARG A 38 6.94 -2.57 6.58
C ARG A 38 6.73 -1.44 7.56
N TYR A 39 5.52 -0.90 7.58
CA TYR A 39 5.15 0.16 8.51
C TYR A 39 3.89 -0.22 9.30
N ASN A 40 3.92 0.09 10.59
CA ASN A 40 2.75 0.05 11.46
C ASN A 40 2.15 1.45 11.58
N LEU A 41 0.85 1.59 11.30
CA LEU A 41 0.09 2.78 11.67
C LEU A 41 -0.29 2.71 13.15
N LEU A 42 -0.02 3.79 13.87
CA LEU A 42 -0.20 3.86 15.32
C LEU A 42 -1.31 4.84 15.68
N LEU A 43 -2.23 4.38 16.52
CA LEU A 43 -3.17 5.22 17.23
C LEU A 43 -2.46 5.91 18.39
N ASP A 44 -2.56 7.24 18.42
CA ASP A 44 -2.11 8.03 19.56
C ASP A 44 -3.13 7.94 20.69
N THR A 45 -2.84 7.14 21.71
CA THR A 45 -3.72 6.94 22.86
C THR A 45 -3.39 7.97 23.94
N LYS A 46 -4.33 8.89 24.22
CA LYS A 46 -4.22 9.82 25.34
C LYS A 46 -4.48 9.05 26.65
N GLY A 47 -3.47 8.89 27.51
CA GLY A 47 -3.61 8.23 28.81
C GLY A 47 -2.28 7.86 29.51
N PHE A 48 -2.37 7.48 30.79
CA PHE A 48 -1.22 7.22 31.68
C PHE A 48 -0.42 5.95 31.30
N LEU A 49 -1.07 4.96 30.69
CA LEU A 49 -0.44 3.76 30.12
C LEU A 49 -0.28 3.93 28.60
N LYS A 50 0.77 4.66 28.20
CA LYS A 50 1.14 4.95 26.80
C LYS A 50 1.55 3.69 26.02
N ARG A 51 0.61 2.81 25.68
CA ARG A 51 0.84 1.81 24.63
C ARG A 51 0.19 2.29 23.35
N LYS A 52 1.03 2.61 22.36
CA LYS A 52 0.59 2.88 20.99
C LYS A 52 -0.04 1.59 20.44
N LYS A 53 -1.28 1.67 19.98
CA LYS A 53 -2.01 0.55 19.35
C LYS A 53 -1.73 0.58 17.85
N VAL A 54 -1.36 -0.56 17.27
CA VAL A 54 -1.28 -0.69 15.81
C VAL A 54 -2.71 -0.78 15.26
N ILE A 55 -3.03 0.05 14.28
CA ILE A 55 -4.37 0.18 13.68
C ILE A 55 -4.38 0.01 12.16
N GLY A 56 -3.22 -0.20 11.57
CA GLY A 56 -3.09 -0.42 10.13
C GLY A 56 -1.66 -0.77 9.76
N THR A 57 -1.50 -1.22 8.52
CA THR A 57 -0.25 -1.73 7.97
C THR A 57 -0.07 -1.25 6.54
N ILE A 58 1.18 -1.21 6.08
CA ILE A 58 1.56 -1.10 4.67
C ILE A 58 2.95 -1.73 4.49
N GLU A 59 3.15 -2.47 3.41
CA GLU A 59 4.42 -3.02 2.98
C GLU A 59 4.79 -2.43 1.61
N LEU A 60 6.04 -1.98 1.47
CA LEU A 60 6.60 -1.44 0.22
C LEU A 60 7.75 -2.35 -0.22
N ILE A 61 7.64 -2.96 -1.39
CA ILE A 61 8.58 -3.99 -1.85
C ILE A 61 9.22 -3.53 -3.16
N PRO A 62 10.55 -3.62 -3.34
CA PRO A 62 11.16 -3.40 -4.65
C PRO A 62 10.56 -4.37 -5.67
N TYR A 63 10.09 -3.86 -6.81
CA TYR A 63 9.43 -4.73 -7.79
C TYR A 63 10.45 -5.61 -8.51
N ASN A 64 10.19 -6.92 -8.50
CA ASN A 64 10.98 -7.89 -9.23
C ASN A 64 10.05 -8.91 -9.91
N PRO A 65 9.88 -8.86 -11.24
CA PRO A 65 8.98 -9.76 -11.96
C PRO A 65 9.47 -11.21 -11.98
N THR A 66 10.73 -11.45 -11.62
CA THR A 66 11.29 -12.81 -11.49
C THR A 66 11.15 -13.37 -10.07
N ASN A 67 10.65 -12.59 -9.12
CA ASN A 67 10.40 -13.06 -7.76
C ASN A 67 9.14 -13.96 -7.75
N PRO A 68 9.27 -15.26 -7.48
CA PRO A 68 8.11 -16.17 -7.44
C PRO A 68 7.13 -15.84 -6.31
N ASN A 69 7.54 -15.03 -5.33
CA ASN A 69 6.73 -14.61 -4.20
C ASN A 69 6.12 -13.20 -4.39
N SER A 70 6.26 -12.57 -5.57
CA SER A 70 5.60 -11.29 -5.84
C SER A 70 4.09 -11.48 -5.81
N THR A 71 3.42 -10.78 -4.89
CA THR A 71 1.98 -10.89 -4.67
C THR A 71 1.19 -10.20 -5.77
N VAL A 72 1.78 -9.18 -6.42
CA VAL A 72 1.18 -8.49 -7.56
C VAL A 72 1.48 -9.20 -8.87
N GLU A 73 2.74 -9.57 -9.15
CA GLU A 73 3.12 -10.17 -10.44
C GLU A 73 2.53 -11.57 -10.62
N GLY A 74 2.53 -12.38 -9.55
CA GLY A 74 1.98 -13.73 -9.58
C GLY A 74 0.48 -13.79 -9.85
N ARG A 75 -0.24 -12.67 -9.69
CA ARG A 75 -1.69 -12.55 -9.93
C ARG A 75 -2.02 -11.74 -11.18
N PHE A 76 -1.17 -10.78 -11.54
CA PHE A 76 -1.30 -9.97 -12.74
C PHE A 76 0.09 -9.58 -13.25
N ALA A 77 0.42 -10.01 -14.46
CA ALA A 77 1.74 -9.79 -15.05
C ALA A 77 1.94 -8.31 -15.47
N PHE A 78 2.36 -7.46 -14.52
CA PHE A 78 2.66 -6.06 -14.76
C PHE A 78 3.90 -5.89 -15.65
N SER A 79 4.77 -6.89 -15.70
CA SER A 79 5.95 -6.91 -16.59
C SER A 79 5.60 -6.86 -18.08
N ASN A 80 4.36 -7.21 -18.46
CA ASN A 80 3.90 -7.12 -19.84
C ASN A 80 3.71 -5.68 -20.34
N PHE A 81 3.77 -4.68 -19.45
CA PHE A 81 3.61 -3.27 -19.80
C PHE A 81 4.98 -2.63 -20.04
N PRO A 82 5.28 -2.12 -21.26
CA PRO A 82 6.61 -1.61 -21.61
C PRO A 82 7.13 -0.49 -20.70
N GLU A 83 6.24 0.34 -20.16
CA GLU A 83 6.61 1.38 -19.22
C GLU A 83 7.03 0.83 -17.85
N ILE A 84 6.46 -0.28 -17.40
CA ILE A 84 6.83 -0.92 -16.14
C ILE A 84 8.18 -1.63 -16.31
N ASP A 85 8.33 -2.40 -17.39
CA ASP A 85 9.59 -3.07 -17.74
C ASP A 85 10.76 -2.06 -17.84
N ARG A 86 10.54 -0.92 -18.52
CA ARG A 86 11.54 0.14 -18.66
C ARG A 86 12.01 0.74 -17.34
N TYR A 87 11.12 0.85 -16.35
CA TYR A 87 11.38 1.51 -15.07
C TYR A 87 11.33 0.52 -13.89
N GLN A 88 11.68 -0.73 -14.14
CA GLN A 88 11.58 -1.81 -13.16
C GLN A 88 12.38 -1.48 -11.87
N ASP A 89 13.59 -0.95 -12.01
CA ASP A 89 14.48 -0.52 -10.92
C ASP A 89 13.93 0.63 -10.07
N ARG A 90 12.95 1.36 -10.61
CA ARG A 90 12.22 2.44 -9.96
C ARG A 90 10.76 2.07 -9.71
N THR A 91 10.39 0.80 -9.81
CA THR A 91 9.03 0.32 -9.56
C THR A 91 8.97 -0.42 -8.24
N TRP A 92 7.88 -0.21 -7.50
CA TRP A 92 7.68 -0.77 -6.17
C TRP A 92 6.28 -1.35 -6.06
N GLU A 93 6.12 -2.42 -5.29
CA GLU A 93 4.83 -2.99 -4.94
C GLU A 93 4.33 -2.33 -3.63
N ILE A 94 3.04 -2.01 -3.58
CA ILE A 94 2.34 -1.73 -2.32
C ILE A 94 1.54 -2.99 -1.99
N ASP A 95 1.87 -3.61 -0.86
CA ASP A 95 1.19 -4.79 -0.35
C ASP A 95 0.76 -4.59 1.11
N LYS A 96 -0.14 -5.46 1.59
CA LYS A 96 -0.60 -5.54 2.99
C LYS A 96 -1.08 -4.20 3.55
N LEU A 97 -1.64 -3.35 2.69
CA LEU A 97 -2.19 -2.05 3.05
C LEU A 97 -3.58 -2.26 3.66
N CYS A 98 -3.72 -2.01 4.95
CA CYS A 98 -5.03 -2.06 5.60
C CYS A 98 -5.17 -1.07 6.75
N ILE A 99 -6.42 -0.72 7.08
CA ILE A 99 -6.79 -0.07 8.35
C ILE A 99 -7.80 -1.00 9.00
N HIS A 100 -7.57 -1.31 10.26
CA HIS A 100 -8.50 -2.10 11.06
C HIS A 100 -9.89 -1.44 11.05
N GLN A 101 -10.94 -2.24 10.90
CA GLN A 101 -12.30 -1.75 10.61
C GLN A 101 -12.81 -0.67 11.58
N ASP A 102 -12.54 -0.85 12.88
CA ASP A 102 -12.88 0.11 13.93
C ASP A 102 -12.27 1.51 13.76
N TYR A 103 -11.30 1.68 12.86
CA TYR A 103 -10.60 2.94 12.61
C TYR A 103 -10.77 3.42 11.17
N GLN A 104 -11.51 2.68 10.33
CA GLN A 104 -11.83 3.15 8.99
C GLN A 104 -12.73 4.38 9.05
N ARG A 105 -12.62 5.27 8.05
CA ARG A 105 -13.39 6.53 7.93
C ARG A 105 -13.17 7.55 9.06
N GLN A 106 -12.17 7.36 9.91
CA GLN A 106 -11.79 8.30 10.99
C GLN A 106 -10.62 9.22 10.60
N GLY A 107 -10.27 9.28 9.31
CA GLY A 107 -9.22 10.16 8.80
C GLY A 107 -7.79 9.62 8.90
N TYR A 108 -7.57 8.40 9.41
CA TYR A 108 -6.22 7.84 9.55
C TYR A 108 -5.50 7.53 8.23
N PHE A 109 -6.24 7.47 7.11
CA PHE A 109 -5.67 7.20 5.78
C PHE A 109 -4.61 8.21 5.36
N SER A 110 -4.70 9.48 5.81
CA SER A 110 -3.68 10.50 5.55
C SER A 110 -2.29 10.11 6.06
N THR A 111 -2.23 9.22 7.06
CA THR A 111 -0.95 8.70 7.57
C THR A 111 -0.20 7.90 6.51
N PHE A 112 -0.90 7.14 5.65
CA PHE A 112 -0.26 6.44 4.53
C PHE A 112 0.29 7.40 3.48
N SER A 113 -0.39 8.54 3.25
CA SER A 113 0.14 9.56 2.35
C SER A 113 1.49 10.09 2.83
N HIS A 114 1.70 10.24 4.14
CA HIS A 114 2.99 10.62 4.69
C HIS A 114 4.06 9.54 4.49
N ILE A 115 3.73 8.27 4.74
CA ILE A 115 4.65 7.14 4.50
C ILE A 115 5.07 7.07 3.03
N LEU A 116 4.10 7.13 2.12
CA LEU A 116 4.34 7.07 0.68
C LEU A 116 5.13 8.28 0.17
N TYR A 117 4.91 9.46 0.75
CA TYR A 117 5.67 10.67 0.42
C TYR A 117 7.13 10.54 0.88
N GLU A 118 7.39 10.16 2.14
CA GLU A 118 8.75 9.95 2.64
C GLU A 118 9.48 8.87 1.84
N HIS A 119 8.81 7.74 1.58
CA HIS A 119 9.38 6.69 0.74
C HIS A 119 9.72 7.22 -0.67
N ALA A 120 8.83 8.01 -1.27
CA ALA A 120 9.05 8.57 -2.59
C ALA A 120 10.22 9.57 -2.64
N MET A 121 10.44 10.34 -1.57
CA MET A 121 11.59 11.24 -1.46
C MET A 121 12.91 10.50 -1.27
N ASN A 122 12.89 9.34 -0.60
CA ASN A 122 14.10 8.58 -0.29
C ASN A 122 14.51 7.61 -1.43
N HIS A 123 13.55 7.07 -2.17
CA HIS A 123 13.80 6.00 -3.16
C HIS A 123 13.46 6.39 -4.60
N HIS A 124 12.88 7.59 -4.82
CA HIS A 124 12.53 8.12 -6.14
C HIS A 124 11.81 7.14 -7.09
N PRO A 125 10.78 6.41 -6.62
CA PRO A 125 10.05 5.48 -7.45
C PRO A 125 9.37 6.22 -8.61
N LYS A 126 9.32 5.56 -9.77
CA LYS A 126 8.51 5.99 -10.91
C LYS A 126 7.08 5.49 -10.75
N TYR A 127 6.91 4.22 -10.33
CA TYR A 127 5.60 3.58 -10.19
C TYR A 127 5.43 2.86 -8.86
N TYR A 128 4.21 2.89 -8.34
CA TYR A 128 3.72 1.91 -7.38
C TYR A 128 2.72 0.97 -8.05
N LEU A 129 2.90 -0.33 -7.86
CA LEU A 129 2.00 -1.39 -8.33
C LEU A 129 1.23 -1.97 -7.15
N ALA A 130 -0.05 -2.22 -7.34
CA ALA A 130 -0.90 -2.79 -6.29
C ALA A 130 -2.09 -3.54 -6.86
N LEU A 131 -2.59 -4.51 -6.11
CA LEU A 131 -3.92 -5.10 -6.31
C LEU A 131 -4.88 -4.46 -5.31
N VAL A 132 -5.70 -3.54 -5.79
CA VAL A 132 -6.49 -2.65 -4.93
C VAL A 132 -7.95 -3.08 -4.91
N GLU A 133 -8.56 -3.19 -3.74
CA GLU A 133 -10.01 -3.43 -3.63
C GLU A 133 -10.80 -2.38 -4.44
N LYS A 134 -11.81 -2.82 -5.20
CA LYS A 134 -12.51 -1.97 -6.19
C LYS A 134 -13.11 -0.69 -5.62
N LYS A 135 -13.73 -0.70 -4.43
CA LYS A 135 -14.25 0.55 -3.81
C LYS A 135 -13.10 1.47 -3.42
N PHE A 136 -12.01 0.91 -2.90
CA PHE A 136 -10.81 1.69 -2.58
C PHE A 136 -10.16 2.29 -3.85
N TYR A 137 -10.04 1.53 -4.94
CA TYR A 137 -9.57 2.05 -6.24
C TYR A 137 -10.44 3.21 -6.73
N ARG A 138 -11.77 3.09 -6.64
CA ARG A 138 -12.69 4.18 -7.01
C ARG A 138 -12.46 5.44 -6.19
N MET A 139 -12.22 5.30 -4.89
CA MET A 139 -11.88 6.42 -4.02
C MET A 139 -10.55 7.07 -4.45
N LEU A 140 -9.50 6.28 -4.72
CA LEU A 140 -8.22 6.79 -5.19
C LEU A 140 -8.37 7.55 -6.52
N ARG A 141 -9.12 6.99 -7.48
CA ARG A 141 -9.43 7.63 -8.76
C ARG A 141 -10.19 8.95 -8.60
N PHE A 142 -11.15 9.00 -7.68
CA PHE A 142 -11.89 10.24 -7.41
C PHE A 142 -10.98 11.33 -6.81
N THR A 143 -10.11 10.95 -5.88
CA THR A 143 -9.23 11.90 -5.17
C THR A 143 -8.04 12.36 -6.01
N PHE A 144 -7.40 11.44 -6.73
CA PHE A 144 -6.11 11.66 -7.41
C PHE A 144 -6.19 11.58 -8.93
N GLY A 145 -7.37 11.33 -9.49
CA GLY A 145 -7.59 11.35 -10.94
C GLY A 145 -6.68 10.39 -11.69
N SER A 146 -6.02 10.92 -12.71
CA SER A 146 -5.15 10.17 -13.63
C SER A 146 -3.85 9.65 -13.00
N CYS A 147 -3.52 10.02 -11.76
CA CYS A 147 -2.32 9.49 -11.08
C CYS A 147 -2.41 7.98 -10.81
N PHE A 148 -3.62 7.41 -10.76
CA PHE A 148 -3.85 5.97 -10.59
C PHE A 148 -4.50 5.39 -11.83
N GLU A 149 -3.90 4.39 -12.45
CA GLU A 149 -4.39 3.76 -13.66
C GLU A 149 -4.75 2.30 -13.38
N GLN A 150 -5.85 1.82 -13.96
CA GLN A 150 -6.17 0.39 -13.97
C GLN A 150 -5.47 -0.24 -15.18
N LYS A 151 -4.58 -1.21 -14.95
CA LYS A 151 -3.77 -1.85 -16.01
C LYS A 151 -4.45 -3.04 -16.67
N GLY A 152 -5.43 -3.65 -16.03
CA GLY A 152 -6.17 -4.78 -16.59
C GLY A 152 -7.52 -4.99 -15.92
N ASP A 153 -8.21 -6.05 -16.32
CA ASP A 153 -9.50 -6.40 -15.75
C ASP A 153 -9.40 -6.71 -14.25
N ALA A 154 -10.51 -6.45 -13.54
CA ALA A 154 -10.57 -6.75 -12.11
C ALA A 154 -10.52 -8.27 -11.88
N LEU A 155 -9.64 -8.69 -10.97
CA LEU A 155 -9.55 -10.07 -10.50
C LEU A 155 -10.70 -10.32 -9.53
N ILE A 156 -11.61 -11.23 -9.88
CA ILE A 156 -12.78 -11.54 -9.06
C ILE A 156 -12.38 -12.53 -7.97
N GLY A 157 -12.48 -12.12 -6.71
CA GLY A 157 -12.24 -12.95 -5.53
C GLY A 157 -13.52 -13.23 -4.74
N PRO A 158 -13.39 -14.00 -3.64
CA PRO A 158 -14.49 -14.21 -2.71
C PRO A 158 -14.88 -12.88 -2.03
N GLY A 159 -16.12 -12.44 -2.19
CA GLY A 159 -16.64 -11.25 -1.50
C GLY A 159 -16.17 -9.89 -2.00
N THR A 160 -15.08 -9.82 -2.78
CA THR A 160 -14.64 -8.58 -3.43
C THR A 160 -13.82 -8.81 -4.70
N SER A 161 -13.51 -7.73 -5.42
CA SER A 161 -12.68 -7.75 -6.61
C SER A 161 -11.47 -6.85 -6.43
N LEU A 162 -10.30 -7.31 -6.89
CA LEU A 162 -9.05 -6.57 -6.87
C LEU A 162 -8.78 -5.98 -8.25
N VAL A 163 -8.39 -4.72 -8.29
CA VAL A 163 -8.09 -3.96 -9.50
C VAL A 163 -6.56 -3.86 -9.63
N PRO A 164 -5.96 -4.43 -10.70
CA PRO A 164 -4.55 -4.21 -11.00
C PRO A 164 -4.32 -2.72 -11.25
N THR A 165 -3.60 -2.08 -10.32
CA THR A 165 -3.46 -0.63 -10.26
C THR A 165 -1.99 -0.24 -10.36
N CYS A 166 -1.70 0.74 -11.21
CA CYS A 166 -0.42 1.41 -11.29
C CYS A 166 -0.58 2.88 -10.90
N ALA A 167 0.26 3.39 -10.00
CA ALA A 167 0.30 4.80 -9.64
C ALA A 167 1.58 5.45 -10.16
N ASP A 168 1.45 6.51 -10.97
CA ASP A 168 2.60 7.34 -11.39
C ASP A 168 2.97 8.30 -10.25
N VAL A 169 4.08 8.00 -9.59
CA VAL A 169 4.49 8.69 -8.36
C VAL A 169 4.91 10.12 -8.65
N GLU A 170 5.56 10.37 -9.78
CA GLU A 170 5.99 11.72 -10.16
C GLU A 170 4.77 12.62 -10.44
N SER A 171 3.75 12.06 -11.09
CA SER A 171 2.46 12.73 -11.29
C SER A 171 1.73 12.97 -9.96
N LEU A 172 1.78 12.01 -9.03
CA LEU A 172 1.18 12.14 -7.69
C LEU A 172 1.85 13.25 -6.87
N ILE A 173 3.18 13.34 -6.89
CA ILE A 173 3.93 14.40 -6.20
C ILE A 173 3.60 15.77 -6.79
N LYS A 174 3.56 15.88 -8.13
CA LYS A 174 3.14 17.13 -8.80
C LYS A 174 1.74 17.55 -8.38
N PHE A 175 0.79 16.61 -8.37
CA PHE A 175 -0.58 16.84 -7.91
C PHE A 175 -0.62 17.37 -6.47
N TYR A 176 0.12 16.75 -5.56
CA TYR A 176 0.23 17.18 -4.15
C TYR A 176 0.78 18.61 -4.03
N ASN A 177 1.88 18.91 -4.72
CA ASN A 177 2.52 20.22 -4.66
C ASN A 177 1.62 21.32 -5.21
N THR A 178 0.88 21.06 -6.30
CA THR A 178 -0.08 22.02 -6.85
C THR A 178 -1.25 22.29 -5.92
N LYS A 179 -1.78 21.28 -5.22
CA LYS A 179 -2.90 21.45 -4.29
C LYS A 179 -2.51 22.20 -3.01
N MET A 180 -1.29 21.99 -2.50
CA MET A 180 -0.76 22.67 -1.30
C MET A 180 -0.39 24.13 -1.54
N GLN A 181 -0.18 24.55 -2.79
CA GLN A 181 0.04 25.97 -3.13
C GLN A 181 -1.26 26.79 -3.20
N ILE A 182 -2.43 26.12 -3.17
CA ILE A 182 -3.76 26.75 -3.30
C ILE A 182 -4.50 26.77 -1.94
N SER A 183 -3.92 26.20 -0.89
CA SER A 183 -4.44 26.18 0.49
C SER A 183 -3.64 27.10 1.42
#